data_AF-A0A9P9MK85-F1
#
_entry.id   AF-A0A9P9MK85-F1
#
_cell.length_a   1.000
_cell.length_b   1.000
_cell.length_c   1.000
_cell.angle_alpha   90.00
_cell.angle_beta   90.00
_cell.angle_gamma   90.00
#
_symmetry.space_group_name_H-M   'P 1'
#
loop_
_entity.id
_entity.type
_entity.pdbx_description
1 polymer ?
#
loop_
_entity_poly.entity_id
_entity_poly.type
_entity_poly.pdbx_seq_one_letter_code
_entity_poly.pdbx_strand_id
1 'polypeptide(L)'
;SHEYHCLSYTWGNPFGPDPKYYVINIDDGFLSITPNLWSAIIHLHKTRPEFQAIWIDAICINQDNEDEKSAQVPIMHHIYGQAKSVIAWVGPEDTRNENPKLVVDVVKALNMQEEAREGFC
;
A
#
# COMPACT_ATOMS: atom_id res chain seq x y z
N SER A 1 20.56 7.76 4.66
CA SER A 1 19.22 7.43 4.14
C SER A 1 18.38 6.94 5.30
N HIS A 2 17.13 7.39 5.43
CA HIS A 2 16.22 6.80 6.41
C HIS A 2 15.70 5.49 5.82
N GLU A 3 15.80 4.38 6.56
CA GLU A 3 15.23 3.11 6.14
C GLU A 3 13.70 3.17 6.26
N TYR A 4 12.99 2.76 5.21
CA TYR A 4 11.53 2.63 5.21
C TYR A 4 11.11 1.40 4.41
N HIS A 5 9.90 0.94 4.68
CA HIS A 5 9.23 -0.10 3.91
C HIS A 5 8.10 0.52 3.08
N CYS A 6 7.66 -0.12 2.00
CA CYS A 6 6.46 0.29 1.28
C CYS A 6 5.33 -0.72 1.47
N LEU A 7 4.09 -0.25 1.50
CA LEU A 7 2.91 -1.10 1.40
C LEU A 7 2.38 -1.08 -0.03
N SER A 8 2.13 -2.26 -0.59
CA SER A 8 1.39 -2.46 -1.84
C SER A 8 0.09 -3.17 -1.50
N TYR A 9 -1.04 -2.56 -1.83
CA TYR A 9 -2.38 -3.05 -1.50
C TYR A 9 -3.38 -2.57 -2.55
N THR A 10 -4.52 -3.24 -2.65
CA THR A 10 -5.59 -2.81 -3.55
C THR A 10 -6.37 -1.64 -2.95
N TRP A 11 -6.47 -0.55 -3.70
CA TRP A 11 -7.30 0.60 -3.35
C TRP A 11 -8.79 0.24 -3.34
N GLY A 12 -9.57 0.87 -2.47
CA GLY A 12 -11.01 0.61 -2.32
C GLY A 12 -11.35 -0.50 -1.32
N ASN A 13 -12.58 -1.03 -1.45
CA ASN A 13 -13.10 -2.12 -0.63
C ASN A 13 -13.32 -3.37 -1.49
N PRO A 14 -12.38 -4.33 -1.53
CA PRO A 14 -12.59 -5.59 -2.24
C PRO A 14 -13.61 -6.51 -1.55
N PHE A 15 -14.07 -6.16 -0.33
CA PHE A 15 -14.94 -7.00 0.51
C PHE A 15 -16.43 -6.65 0.41
N GLY A 16 -16.82 -5.69 -0.43
CA GLY A 16 -18.23 -5.42 -0.72
C GLY A 16 -18.59 -3.92 -0.84
N PRO A 17 -19.88 -3.61 -1.11
CA PRO A 17 -20.34 -2.26 -1.43
C PRO A 17 -20.43 -1.31 -0.23
N ASP A 18 -20.13 -1.78 0.99
CA ASP A 18 -20.33 -0.99 2.20
C ASP A 18 -19.24 0.10 2.32
N PRO A 19 -19.60 1.39 2.39
CA PRO A 19 -18.68 2.53 2.42
C PRO A 19 -18.14 2.73 3.84
N LYS A 20 -17.70 1.66 4.50
CA LYS A 20 -17.06 1.80 5.81
C LYS A 20 -15.71 2.45 5.60
N TYR A 21 -15.55 3.64 6.17
CA TYR A 21 -14.25 4.31 6.24
C TYR A 21 -13.79 4.34 7.70
N TYR A 22 -12.49 4.22 7.88
CA TYR A 22 -11.84 4.38 9.17
C TYR A 22 -11.10 5.71 9.18
N VAL A 23 -11.13 6.41 10.31
CA VAL A 23 -10.41 7.67 10.46
C VAL A 23 -9.13 7.41 11.24
N ILE A 24 -8.00 7.84 10.68
CA ILE A 24 -6.71 7.83 11.34
C ILE A 24 -6.24 9.26 11.59
N ASN A 25 -5.48 9.46 12.66
CA ASN A 25 -4.78 10.71 12.93
C ASN A 25 -3.48 10.73 12.13
N ILE A 26 -3.23 11.86 11.47
CA ILE A 26 -1.96 12.21 10.84
C ILE A 26 -1.48 13.53 11.43
N ASP A 27 -0.23 13.90 11.19
CA ASP A 27 0.39 15.08 11.82
C ASP A 27 -0.43 16.36 11.62
N ASP A 28 -1.01 16.54 10.42
CA ASP A 28 -1.79 17.72 10.04
C ASP A 28 -3.32 17.50 10.03
N GLY A 29 -3.83 16.45 10.69
CA GLY A 29 -5.28 16.26 10.85
C GLY A 29 -5.76 14.82 10.83
N PHE A 30 -6.84 14.58 10.10
CA PHE A 30 -7.52 13.29 10.04
C PHE A 30 -7.63 12.83 8.60
N LEU A 31 -7.36 11.55 8.37
CA LEU A 31 -7.49 10.94 7.05
C LEU A 31 -8.49 9.78 7.12
N SER A 32 -9.43 9.77 6.17
CA SER A 32 -10.34 8.64 5.97
C SER A 32 -9.70 7.59 5.07
N ILE A 33 -9.61 6.36 5.56
CA ILE A 33 -9.01 5.24 4.84
C ILE A 33 -10.01 4.08 4.66
N THR A 34 -9.78 3.25 3.64
CA THR A 34 -10.66 2.13 3.33
C THR A 34 -10.48 0.98 4.32
N PRO A 35 -11.45 0.03 4.41
CA PRO A 35 -11.34 -1.12 5.30
C PRO A 35 -10.13 -2.01 4.98
N ASN A 36 -9.77 -2.11 3.69
CA ASN A 36 -8.62 -2.90 3.27
C ASN A 36 -7.32 -2.29 3.84
N LEU A 37 -7.12 -0.98 3.67
CA LEU A 37 -5.93 -0.30 4.19
C LEU A 37 -5.89 -0.34 5.72
N TRP A 38 -7.02 -0.10 6.38
CA TRP A 38 -7.12 -0.24 7.84
C TRP A 38 -6.69 -1.64 8.31
N SER A 39 -7.20 -2.69 7.65
CA SER A 39 -6.84 -4.07 8.00
C SER A 39 -5.35 -4.37 7.82
N ALA A 40 -4.74 -3.85 6.76
CA ALA A 40 -3.31 -3.98 6.50
C ALA A 40 -2.47 -3.31 7.60
N ILE A 41 -2.81 -2.06 7.96
CA ILE A 41 -2.10 -1.30 9.01
C ILE A 41 -2.18 -2.02 10.35
N ILE A 42 -3.38 -2.45 10.76
CA ILE A 42 -3.56 -3.17 12.03
C ILE A 42 -2.81 -4.51 12.02
N HIS A 43 -2.82 -5.23 10.91
CA HIS A 43 -2.09 -6.49 10.78
C HIS A 43 -0.58 -6.26 10.92
N LEU A 44 -0.02 -5.28 10.20
CA LEU A 44 1.41 -4.96 10.24
C LEU A 44 1.83 -4.47 11.62
N HIS A 45 1.04 -3.60 12.26
CA HIS A 45 1.32 -3.13 13.60
C HIS A 45 1.43 -4.29 14.62
N LYS A 46 0.63 -5.35 14.46
CA LYS A 46 0.63 -6.52 15.36
C LYS A 46 1.73 -7.53 15.02
N THR A 47 2.00 -7.75 13.74
CA THR A 47 2.85 -8.86 13.28
C THR A 47 4.28 -8.45 12.93
N ARG A 48 4.50 -7.15 12.66
CA ARG A 48 5.78 -6.56 12.25
C ARG A 48 6.09 -5.30 13.06
N PRO A 49 6.12 -5.36 14.41
CA PRO A 49 6.37 -4.19 15.24
C PRO A 49 7.75 -3.54 15.02
N GLU A 50 8.67 -4.25 14.37
CA GLU A 50 9.98 -3.74 13.96
C GLU A 50 9.93 -2.77 12.76
N PHE A 51 8.80 -2.71 12.03
CA PHE A 51 8.64 -1.76 10.92
C PHE A 51 8.30 -0.37 11.46
N GLN A 52 9.34 0.44 11.68
CA GLN A 52 9.21 1.78 12.25
C GLN A 52 8.71 2.83 11.25
N ALA A 53 8.97 2.65 9.95
CA ALA A 53 8.55 3.56 8.89
C ALA A 53 7.98 2.78 7.71
N ILE A 54 6.72 3.04 7.37
CA ILE A 54 6.02 2.43 6.24
C ILE A 54 5.44 3.55 5.39
N TRP A 55 5.88 3.62 4.14
CA TRP A 55 5.32 4.49 3.12
C TRP A 55 4.05 3.84 2.55
N ILE A 56 2.96 4.61 2.53
CA ILE A 56 1.64 4.20 2.09
C ILE A 56 1.10 5.32 1.21
N ASP A 57 0.85 5.04 -0.08
CA ASP A 57 0.44 6.04 -1.08
C ASP A 57 -0.72 6.95 -0.61
N ALA A 58 -1.79 6.39 -0.08
CA ALA A 58 -2.99 7.10 0.35
C ALA A 58 -2.74 8.02 1.55
N ILE A 59 -1.66 7.81 2.30
CA ILE A 59 -1.29 8.60 3.49
C ILE A 59 -0.18 9.59 3.16
N CYS A 60 0.85 9.16 2.43
CA CYS A 60 2.04 9.95 2.16
C CYS A 60 1.89 10.92 0.98
N ILE A 61 0.88 10.73 0.12
CA ILE A 61 0.56 11.63 -0.98
C ILE A 61 -0.73 12.37 -0.61
N ASN A 62 -0.72 13.69 -0.74
CA ASN A 62 -1.93 14.48 -0.57
C ASN A 62 -2.97 14.12 -1.65
N GLN A 63 -4.01 13.39 -1.25
CA GLN A 63 -5.00 12.88 -2.18
C GLN A 63 -5.94 13.95 -2.76
N ASP A 64 -5.98 15.13 -2.14
CA ASP A 64 -6.82 16.26 -2.55
C ASP A 64 -6.08 17.25 -3.47
N ASN A 65 -4.78 17.02 -3.71
CA ASN A 65 -3.96 17.84 -4.60
C ASN A 65 -3.62 17.08 -5.89
N GLU A 66 -4.34 17.39 -6.98
CA GLU A 66 -4.14 16.74 -8.28
C GLU A 66 -2.74 16.98 -8.88
N ASP A 67 -2.15 18.15 -8.66
CA ASP A 67 -0.81 18.48 -9.14
C ASP A 67 0.25 17.62 -8.43
N GLU A 68 0.12 17.45 -7.11
CA GLU A 68 1.01 16.58 -6.34
C GLU A 68 0.87 15.12 -6.78
N LYS A 69 -0.36 14.61 -6.89
CA LYS A 69 -0.60 13.23 -7.34
C LYS A 69 0.02 12.98 -8.71
N SER A 70 -0.19 13.90 -9.64
CA SER A 70 0.36 13.79 -10.99
C SER A 70 1.89 13.83 -11.02
N ALA A 71 2.52 14.57 -10.10
CA ALA A 71 3.97 14.59 -9.93
C ALA A 71 4.52 13.34 -9.23
N GLN A 72 3.75 12.74 -8.31
CA GLN A 72 4.15 11.58 -7.53
C GLN A 72 4.10 10.28 -8.34
N VAL A 73 3.10 10.10 -9.22
CA VAL A 73 2.93 8.87 -10.03
C VAL A 73 4.20 8.49 -10.81
N PRO A 74 4.87 9.41 -11.55
CA PRO A 74 6.09 9.09 -12.26
C PRO A 74 7.25 8.66 -11.35
N ILE A 75 7.31 9.11 -10.10
CA ILE A 75 8.41 8.82 -9.17
C ILE A 75 8.13 7.65 -8.22
N MET A 76 6.93 7.05 -8.26
CA MET A 76 6.60 5.89 -7.42
C MET A 76 7.61 4.74 -7.60
N HIS A 77 8.06 4.47 -8.83
CA HIS A 77 9.07 3.43 -9.08
C HIS A 77 10.37 3.65 -8.26
N HIS A 78 10.76 4.91 -8.07
CA HIS A 78 11.95 5.29 -7.31
C HIS A 78 11.73 5.11 -5.81
N ILE A 79 10.55 5.48 -5.31
CA ILE A 79 10.16 5.30 -3.89
C ILE A 79 10.13 3.81 -3.55
N TYR A 80 9.39 3.01 -4.32
CA TYR A 80 9.33 1.57 -4.09
C TYR A 80 10.69 0.90 -4.29
N GLY A 81 11.48 1.35 -5.28
CA GLY A 81 12.82 0.82 -5.57
C GLY A 81 13.88 1.13 -4.50
N GLN A 82 13.67 2.15 -3.68
CA GLN A 82 14.57 2.50 -2.56
C GLN A 82 14.09 1.98 -1.20
N ALA A 83 12.88 1.41 -1.13
CA ALA A 83 12.39 0.81 0.10
C ALA A 83 13.25 -0.40 0.50
N LYS A 84 13.43 -0.60 1.80
CA LYS A 84 14.11 -1.78 2.36
C LYS A 84 13.39 -3.07 1.98
N SER A 85 12.06 -3.01 1.90
CA SER A 85 11.22 -4.06 1.33
C SER A 85 9.87 -3.48 0.94
N VAL A 86 9.18 -4.16 0.02
CA VAL A 86 7.78 -3.90 -0.32
C VAL A 86 6.93 -5.02 0.28
N ILE A 87 5.94 -4.65 1.08
CA ILE A 87 4.96 -5.58 1.66
C ILE A 87 3.76 -5.62 0.72
N ALA A 88 3.44 -6.82 0.25
CA ALA A 88 2.22 -7.07 -0.51
C ALA A 88 1.08 -7.48 0.44
N TRP A 89 0.02 -6.69 0.49
CA TRP A 89 -1.21 -6.99 1.23
C TRP A 89 -2.32 -7.43 0.29
N VAL A 90 -2.70 -8.70 0.41
CA VAL A 90 -3.76 -9.35 -0.40
C VAL A 90 -5.12 -9.36 0.30
N GLY A 91 -5.25 -8.69 1.44
CA GLY A 91 -6.44 -8.79 2.29
C GLY A 91 -6.26 -9.74 3.48
N PRO A 92 -7.18 -9.70 4.44
CA PRO A 92 -7.19 -10.63 5.55
C PRO A 92 -7.49 -12.04 5.05
N GLU A 93 -7.01 -13.04 5.80
CA GLU A 93 -7.26 -14.45 5.52
C GLU A 93 -8.76 -14.72 5.45
N ASP A 94 -9.28 -14.96 4.25
CA ASP A 94 -10.65 -15.41 4.05
C ASP A 94 -10.70 -16.92 4.29
N THR A 95 -10.96 -17.31 5.53
CA THR A 95 -11.16 -18.72 5.92
C THR A 95 -12.30 -19.43 5.16
N ARG A 96 -13.05 -18.73 4.30
CA ARG A 96 -14.15 -19.28 3.49
C ARG A 96 -13.83 -19.40 2.00
N ASN A 97 -12.79 -18.76 1.49
CA ASN A 97 -12.41 -18.83 0.07
C ASN A 97 -10.89 -18.88 -0.10
N GLU A 98 -10.38 -20.08 -0.37
CA GLU A 98 -9.06 -20.30 -0.94
C GLU A 98 -9.09 -19.84 -2.41
N ASN A 99 -9.03 -18.52 -2.69
CA ASN A 99 -8.94 -18.03 -4.07
C ASN A 99 -7.50 -17.64 -4.44
N PRO A 100 -6.70 -18.57 -5.00
CA PRO A 100 -5.29 -18.36 -5.33
C PRO A 100 -5.04 -17.30 -6.41
N LYS A 101 -6.08 -16.74 -7.05
CA LYS A 101 -5.94 -15.69 -8.08
C LYS A 101 -5.33 -14.40 -7.54
N LEU A 102 -5.73 -13.96 -6.33
CA LEU A 102 -5.26 -12.68 -5.79
C LEU A 102 -3.75 -12.67 -5.53
N VAL A 103 -3.21 -13.80 -5.05
CA VAL A 103 -1.77 -13.95 -4.76
C VAL A 103 -0.95 -13.90 -6.06
N VAL A 104 -1.41 -14.55 -7.12
CA VAL A 104 -0.71 -14.55 -8.42
C VAL A 104 -0.70 -13.16 -9.05
N ASP A 105 -1.79 -12.41 -8.96
CA ASP A 105 -1.87 -11.05 -9.52
C ASP A 105 -0.94 -10.07 -8.78
N VAL A 106 -0.81 -10.21 -7.45
CA VAL A 106 0.11 -9.39 -6.66
C VAL A 106 1.57 -9.73 -6.96
N VAL A 107 1.93 -11.02 -7.10
CA VAL A 107 3.29 -11.42 -7.50
C VAL A 107 3.65 -10.86 -8.88
N LYS A 108 2.70 -10.89 -9.83
CA LYS A 108 2.92 -10.27 -11.16
C LYS A 108 3.09 -8.76 -11.07
N ALA A 109 2.29 -8.07 -10.29
CA ALA A 109 2.41 -6.62 -10.12
C ALA A 109 3.75 -6.21 -9.50
N LEU A 110 4.24 -6.98 -8.51
CA LEU A 110 5.57 -6.78 -7.93
C LEU A 110 6.68 -7.03 -8.97
N ASN A 111 6.57 -8.10 -9.75
CA ASN A 111 7.55 -8.41 -10.79
C ASN A 111 7.54 -7.36 -11.92
N MET A 112 6.39 -6.79 -12.29
CA MET A 112 6.33 -5.70 -13.27
C MET A 112 7.00 -4.42 -12.76
N GLN A 113 6.95 -4.15 -11.45
CA GLN A 113 7.72 -3.06 -10.86
C GLN A 113 9.23 -3.36 -10.83
N GLU A 114 9.62 -4.63 -10.74
CA GLU A 114 11.02 -5.06 -10.85
C GLU A 114 11.54 -5.02 -12.29
N GLU A 115 10.74 -5.37 -13.30
CA GLU A 115 11.09 -5.22 -14.72
C GLU A 115 11.22 -3.75 -15.13
N ALA A 116 10.37 -2.87 -14.57
CA ALA A 116 10.52 -1.42 -14.71
C ALA A 116 11.83 -0.89 -14.08
N ARG A 117 12.45 -1.62 -13.15
CA ARG A 117 13.78 -1.30 -12.59
C ARG A 117 14.91 -1.57 -13.59
N GLU A 118 14.76 -2.60 -14.43
CA GLU A 118 15.81 -3.03 -15.38
C GLU A 118 15.70 -2.32 -16.74
N GLY A 119 14.51 -1.83 -17.12
CA GLY A 119 14.28 -1.14 -18.39
C GLY A 119 14.73 0.34 -18.45
N PHE A 120 15.28 0.90 -17.37
CA PHE A 120 15.76 2.29 -17.29
C PHE A 120 17.30 2.40 -17.08
N CYS A 121 18.06 1.33 -17.34
CA CYS A 121 19.52 1.38 -17.43
C CYS A 121 19.97 1.62 -18.89
#